data_AF-A0A958N972-F1
#
_entry.id   AF-A0A958N972-F1
#
_cell.length_a   1.000
_cell.length_b   1.000
_cell.length_c   1.000
_cell.angle_alpha   90.00
_cell.angle_beta   90.00
_cell.angle_gamma   90.00
#
_symmetry.space_group_name_H-M   'P 1'
#
loop_
_entity.id
_entity.type
_entity.pdbx_description
1 polymer ?
#
loop_
_entity_poly.entity_id
_entity_poly.type
_entity_poly.pdbx_seq_one_letter_code
_entity_poly.pdbx_strand_id
1 'polypeptide(L)'
;MAKLINQSKNIELSHNVIEAKTFYQRLKGLLGRDGLPVRECLLFRRTNSIHTFMMKFNLDVIFLDRKDRVKSIHLNVKPGRIILPIWGAW
;
A
#
# COMPACT_ATOMS: atom_id res chain seq x y z
N MET A 1 -3.96 -7.13 -15.86
CA MET A 1 -3.21 -6.22 -14.96
C MET A 1 -4.17 -5.13 -14.51
N ALA A 2 -4.25 -4.85 -13.21
CA ALA A 2 -5.15 -3.84 -12.67
C ALA A 2 -4.44 -2.48 -12.57
N LYS A 3 -5.20 -1.39 -12.71
CA LYS A 3 -4.72 -0.01 -12.63
C LYS A 3 -5.29 0.68 -11.40
N LEU A 4 -4.54 1.62 -10.84
CA LEU A 4 -5.03 2.51 -9.78
C LEU A 4 -5.31 3.88 -10.38
N ILE A 5 -6.55 4.34 -10.26
CA ILE A 5 -7.00 5.64 -10.79
C ILE A 5 -7.58 6.45 -9.64
N ASN A 6 -7.12 7.69 -9.52
CA ASN A 6 -7.78 8.68 -8.68
C ASN A 6 -9.01 9.22 -9.42
N GLN A 7 -10.20 8.77 -9.02
CA GLN A 7 -11.46 9.15 -9.67
C GLN A 7 -11.75 10.67 -9.59
N SER A 8 -11.42 11.33 -8.49
CA SER A 8 -11.72 12.77 -8.30
C SER A 8 -10.96 13.68 -9.26
N LYS A 9 -9.72 13.31 -9.60
CA LYS A 9 -8.85 14.07 -10.50
C LYS A 9 -8.73 13.44 -11.88
N ASN A 10 -9.31 12.26 -12.07
CA ASN A 10 -9.17 11.42 -13.26
C ASN A 10 -7.70 11.18 -13.66
N ILE A 11 -6.83 10.91 -12.67
CA ILE A 11 -5.40 10.69 -12.87
C ILE A 11 -5.07 9.22 -12.60
N GLU A 12 -4.35 8.58 -13.52
CA GLU A 12 -3.76 7.26 -13.31
C GLU A 12 -2.56 7.36 -12.37
N LEU A 13 -2.62 6.68 -11.22
CA LEU A 13 -1.56 6.65 -10.21
C LEU A 13 -0.61 5.47 -10.42
N SER A 14 -1.12 4.32 -10.89
CA SER A 14 -0.33 3.10 -11.10
C SER A 14 -0.92 2.28 -12.25
N HIS A 15 -0.04 1.71 -13.08
CA HIS A 15 -0.43 0.83 -14.18
C HIS A 15 -0.34 -0.65 -13.80
N ASN A 16 0.32 -0.97 -12.68
CA ASN A 16 0.52 -2.34 -12.20
C ASN A 16 0.17 -2.45 -10.72
N VAL A 17 -1.09 -2.80 -10.46
CA VAL A 17 -1.56 -3.15 -9.11
C VAL A 17 -1.38 -4.65 -8.91
N ILE A 18 -0.49 -5.02 -8.00
CA ILE A 18 -0.33 -6.38 -7.51
C ILE A 18 -1.16 -6.53 -6.24
N GLU A 19 -2.01 -7.54 -6.16
CA GLU A 19 -2.80 -7.80 -4.95
C GLU A 19 -2.13 -8.91 -4.12
N ALA A 20 -1.86 -8.62 -2.84
CA ALA A 20 -1.38 -9.59 -1.88
C ALA A 20 -2.57 -10.40 -1.32
N LYS A 21 -2.87 -11.55 -1.92
CA LYS A 21 -4.05 -12.38 -1.60
C LYS A 21 -3.80 -13.36 -0.45
N THR A 22 -2.63 -13.99 -0.43
CA THR A 22 -2.31 -15.01 0.57
C THR A 22 -1.69 -14.40 1.82
N PHE A 23 -1.80 -15.08 2.96
CA PHE A 23 -1.15 -14.65 4.21
C PHE A 23 0.35 -14.42 4.01
N TYR A 24 1.04 -15.33 3.31
CA TYR A 24 2.46 -15.18 3.00
C TYR A 24 2.76 -13.97 2.10
N GLN A 25 1.94 -13.70 1.08
CA GLN A 25 2.10 -12.51 0.24
C GLN A 25 1.91 -11.22 1.05
N ARG A 26 0.94 -11.21 1.99
CA ARG A 26 0.70 -10.07 2.88
C ARG A 26 1.83 -9.86 3.88
N LEU A 27 2.34 -10.94 4.48
CA LEU A 27 3.46 -10.90 5.41
C LEU A 27 4.76 -10.47 4.72
N LYS A 28 5.02 -11.02 3.53
CA LYS A 28 6.19 -10.66 2.73
C LYS A 28 6.12 -9.21 2.26
N GLY A 29 4.96 -8.76 1.80
CA GLY A 29 4.80 -7.41 1.26
C GLY A 29 5.86 -7.11 0.18
N LEU A 30 6.62 -6.04 0.41
CA LEU A 30 7.73 -5.60 -0.44
C LEU A 30 9.12 -6.02 0.10
N LEU A 31 9.17 -6.93 1.07
CA LEU A 31 10.42 -7.42 1.65
C LEU A 31 11.30 -8.09 0.58
N GLY A 32 12.60 -7.82 0.66
CA GLY A 32 13.60 -8.32 -0.27
C GLY A 32 13.70 -7.54 -1.59
N ARG A 33 12.84 -6.54 -1.82
CA ARG A 33 12.97 -5.63 -2.97
C ARG A 33 13.88 -4.45 -2.64
N ASP A 34 14.66 -4.01 -3.62
CA ASP A 34 15.51 -2.81 -3.50
C ASP A 34 14.77 -1.51 -3.81
N GLY A 35 13.54 -1.62 -4.32
CA GLY A 35 12.65 -0.50 -4.58
C GLY A 35 11.28 -0.97 -5.05
N LEU A 36 10.39 0.00 -5.27
CA LEU A 36 9.12 -0.19 -5.97
C LEU A 36 9.24 0.46 -7.35
N PRO A 37 9.10 -0.28 -8.46
CA PRO A 37 9.12 0.30 -9.79
C PRO A 37 8.12 1.44 -9.95
N VAL A 38 8.45 2.38 -10.84
CA VAL A 38 7.58 3.51 -11.15
C VAL A 38 6.21 2.97 -11.58
N ARG A 39 5.14 3.54 -11.01
CA ARG A 39 3.74 3.16 -11.30
C ARG A 39 3.42 1.68 -11.02
N GLU A 40 4.09 1.08 -10.03
CA GLU A 40 3.68 -0.17 -9.40
C GLU A 40 3.10 0.10 -8.01
N CYS A 41 2.12 -0.70 -7.60
CA CYS A 41 1.63 -0.67 -6.22
C CYS A 41 1.24 -2.05 -5.74
N LEU A 42 1.41 -2.28 -4.44
CA LEU A 42 0.97 -3.49 -3.77
C LEU A 42 -0.29 -3.19 -2.95
N LEU A 43 -1.39 -3.84 -3.30
CA LEU A 43 -2.67 -3.72 -2.63
C LEU A 43 -2.82 -4.81 -1.58
N PHE A 44 -3.09 -4.39 -0.35
CA PHE A 44 -3.42 -5.27 0.77
C PHE A 44 -4.89 -5.11 1.10
N ARG A 45 -5.73 -6.10 0.77
CA ARG A 45 -7.11 -6.15 1.27
C ARG A 45 -7.14 -6.66 2.71
N ARG A 46 -8.16 -6.26 3.46
CA ARG A 46 -8.41 -6.63 4.88
C ARG A 46 -7.23 -6.25 5.80
N THR A 47 -6.64 -5.08 5.61
CA THR A 47 -5.46 -4.61 6.32
C THR A 47 -5.65 -3.15 6.74
N ASN A 48 -5.63 -2.90 8.04
CA ASN A 48 -5.81 -1.57 8.63
C ASN A 48 -4.55 -1.01 9.30
N SER A 49 -3.47 -1.78 9.36
CA SER A 49 -2.18 -1.39 9.96
C SER A 49 -1.06 -1.97 9.10
N ILE A 50 0.05 -1.24 9.00
CA ILE A 50 1.25 -1.64 8.26
C ILE A 50 2.46 -1.38 9.12
N HIS A 51 3.43 -2.29 9.05
CA HIS A 51 4.78 -2.06 9.55
C HIS A 51 5.74 -1.97 8.37
N THR A 52 6.83 -1.22 8.55
CA THR A 52 7.94 -1.10 7.59
C THR A 52 9.23 -1.69 8.15
N PHE A 53 9.14 -2.62 9.10
CA PHE A 53 10.30 -3.39 9.55
C PHE A 53 10.90 -4.17 8.39
N MET A 54 12.24 -4.30 8.37
CA MET A 54 12.99 -5.00 7.31
C MET A 54 12.83 -4.43 5.89
N MET A 55 12.16 -3.29 5.72
CA MET A 55 12.12 -2.56 4.46
C MET A 55 13.47 -1.89 4.18
N LYS A 56 13.90 -1.90 2.92
CA LYS A 56 15.15 -1.26 2.47
C LYS A 56 14.96 0.20 2.03
N PHE A 57 13.73 0.62 1.78
CA PHE A 57 13.39 1.92 1.20
C PHE A 57 12.10 2.49 1.81
N ASN A 58 11.88 3.79 1.63
CA ASN A 58 10.71 4.48 2.14
C ASN A 58 9.47 4.18 1.29
N LEU A 59 8.29 4.20 1.90
CA LEU A 59 7.04 3.88 1.23
C LEU A 59 6.01 5.00 1.39
N ASP A 60 5.23 5.23 0.34
CA ASP A 60 3.96 5.94 0.45
C ASP A 60 2.86 4.91 0.70
N VAL A 61 2.08 5.13 1.76
CA VAL A 61 1.02 4.22 2.21
C VAL A 61 -0.31 4.94 2.20
N ILE A 62 -1.29 4.36 1.50
CA ILE A 62 -2.65 4.88 1.41
C ILE A 62 -3.58 3.83 2.02
N PHE A 63 -4.32 4.21 3.07
CA PHE A 63 -5.36 3.37 3.65
C PHE A 63 -6.69 3.68 3.00
N LEU A 64 -7.40 2.63 2.58
CA LEU A 64 -8.71 2.72 1.93
C LEU A 64 -9.78 2.07 2.82
N ASP A 65 -11.02 2.49 2.66
CA ASP A 65 -12.18 1.76 3.19
C ASP A 65 -12.69 0.70 2.21
N ARG A 66 -13.76 -0.02 2.60
CA ARG A 66 -14.41 -1.07 1.77
C ARG A 66 -14.97 -0.56 0.43
N LYS A 67 -15.15 0.76 0.30
CA LYS A 67 -15.65 1.43 -0.91
C LYS A 67 -14.52 2.13 -1.67
N ASP A 68 -13.26 1.74 -1.41
CA ASP A 68 -12.05 2.31 -1.99
C ASP A 68 -11.90 3.83 -1.76
N ARG A 69 -12.46 4.35 -0.65
CA ARG A 69 -12.28 5.76 -0.25
C ARG A 69 -11.06 5.91 0.64
N VAL A 70 -10.28 6.95 0.40
CA VAL A 70 -9.08 7.25 1.19
C VAL A 70 -9.45 7.62 2.63
N LYS A 71 -8.89 6.86 3.59
CA LYS A 71 -9.03 7.07 5.04
C LYS A 71 -7.84 7.81 5.62
N SER A 72 -6.63 7.48 5.17
CA SER A 72 -5.41 8.19 5.54
C SER A 72 -4.34 8.01 4.47
N ILE A 73 -3.41 8.97 4.43
CA ILE A 73 -2.23 8.95 3.55
C ILE A 73 -1.01 9.21 4.43
N HIS A 74 -0.03 8.33 4.35
CA HIS A 74 1.26 8.47 5.01
C HIS A 74 2.34 8.46 3.94
N LEU A 75 2.96 9.62 3.72
CA LEU A 75 4.01 9.78 2.72
C LEU A 75 5.38 9.54 3.34
N ASN A 76 6.30 9.01 2.53
CA ASN A 76 7.71 8.85 2.86
C ASN A 76 7.95 8.11 4.19
N VAL A 77 7.18 7.04 4.43
CA VAL A 77 7.27 6.22 5.64
C VAL A 77 8.60 5.48 5.62
N LYS A 78 9.49 5.88 6.54
CA LYS A 78 10.83 5.29 6.68
C LYS A 78 10.76 3.82 7.14
N PRO A 79 11.79 3.01 6.82
CA PRO A 79 11.98 1.71 7.44
C PRO A 79 11.94 1.75 8.97
N GLY A 80 11.50 0.65 9.59
CA GLY A 80 11.45 0.52 11.05
C GLY A 80 10.39 1.38 11.71
N ARG A 81 9.23 1.53 11.06
CA ARG A 81 8.06 2.23 11.58
C ARG A 81 6.85 1.32 11.64
N ILE A 82 5.92 1.67 12.53
CA ILE A 82 4.59 1.06 12.60
C ILE A 82 3.58 2.16 12.36
N ILE A 83 2.64 1.90 11.45
CA ILE A 83 1.42 2.69 11.33
C ILE A 83 0.34 1.93 12.10
N LEU A 84 -0.17 2.57 13.15
CA LEU A 84 -1.22 2.00 13.99
C LEU A 84 -2.49 1.75 13.18
N PRO A 85 -3.38 0.85 13.65
CA PRO A 85 -4.64 0.57 12.99
C PRO A 85 -5.46 1.84 12.70
N ILE A 86 -5.75 2.07 11.41
CA ILE A 86 -6.59 3.18 10.96
C ILE A 86 -8.05 2.72 11.02
N TRP A 87 -8.84 3.43 11.82
CA TRP A 87 -10.25 3.08 12.00
C TRP A 87 -11.04 3.21 10.69
N GLY A 88 -11.77 2.15 10.35
CA GLY A 88 -12.55 2.06 9.10
C GLY A 88 -11.73 1.74 7.85
N ALA A 89 -10.41 1.59 7.95
CA ALA A 89 -9.61 1.05 6.85
C ALA A 89 -9.86 -0.46 6.68
N TRP A 90 -9.86 -0.92 5.44
CA TRP A 90 -10.13 -2.30 5.07
C TRP A 90 -9.24 -2.78 3.94
#